data_AF-A0A933YWR4-F1
#
_entry.id   AF-A0A933YWR4-F1
#
_cell.length_a   1.000
_cell.length_b   1.000
_cell.length_c   1.000
_cell.angle_alpha   90.00
_cell.angle_beta   90.00
_cell.angle_gamma   90.00
#
_symmetry.space_group_name_H-M   'P 1'
#
loop_
_entity.id
_entity.type
_entity.pdbx_description
1 polymer ?
#
loop_
_entity_poly.entity_id
_entity_poly.type
_entity_poly.pdbx_seq_one_letter_code
_entity_poly.pdbx_strand_id
1 'polypeptide(L)'
;MQTKLTLSIESDVIEQAKEYARQQHRSLSNMVESYLKLIVRKDSSTEEITPIVASLSGILPMNVSDRGREEITAYLEEKYK
;
A
#
# COMPACT_ATOMS: atom_id res chain seq x y z
N MET A 1 1.03 12.17 -20.43
CA MET A 1 0.54 13.54 -20.66
C MET A 1 0.33 14.22 -19.32
N GLN A 2 0.70 15.50 -19.16
CA GLN A 2 0.48 16.23 -17.91
C GLN A 2 -0.72 17.16 -18.08
N THR A 3 -1.77 16.93 -17.29
CA THR A 3 -2.99 17.75 -17.28
C THR A 3 -3.09 18.51 -15.97
N LYS A 4 -3.69 19.70 -16.02
CA LYS A 4 -3.90 20.53 -14.83
C LYS A 4 -5.27 20.19 -14.24
N LEU A 5 -5.30 19.86 -12.95
CA LEU A 5 -6.50 19.68 -12.16
C LEU A 5 -6.65 20.87 -11.21
N THR A 6 -7.75 21.61 -11.30
CA THR A 6 -8.07 22.72 -10.41
C THR A 6 -9.08 22.23 -9.37
N LEU A 7 -8.77 22.41 -8.09
CA LEU A 7 -9.61 22.00 -6.97
C LEU A 7 -10.02 23.23 -6.16
N SER A 8 -11.28 23.30 -5.73
CA SER A 8 -11.75 24.28 -4.76
C SER A 8 -11.57 23.71 -3.36
N ILE A 9 -10.71 24.35 -2.56
CA ILE A 9 -10.36 23.94 -1.21
C ILE A 9 -10.32 25.20 -0.34
N GLU A 10 -10.62 25.07 0.95
CA GLU A 10 -10.53 26.16 1.91
C GLU A 10 -9.09 26.71 2.01
N SER A 11 -8.96 28.02 2.20
CA SER A 11 -7.66 28.71 2.12
C SER A 11 -6.71 28.34 3.26
N ASP A 12 -7.25 28.13 4.46
CA ASP A 12 -6.52 27.70 5.65
C ASP A 12 -5.93 26.29 5.46
N VAL A 13 -6.68 25.39 4.83
CA VAL A 13 -6.22 24.04 4.49
C VAL A 13 -5.08 24.09 3.48
N ILE A 14 -5.16 24.98 2.48
CA ILE A 14 -4.08 25.15 1.49
C ILE A 14 -2.78 25.62 2.16
N GLU A 15 -2.88 26.52 3.14
CA GLU A 15 -1.72 27.06 3.85
C GLU A 15 -1.04 25.99 4.71
N GLN A 16 -1.81 25.26 5.51
CA GLN A 16 -1.32 24.13 6.30
C GLN A 16 -0.69 23.05 5.42
N ALA A 17 -1.32 22.72 4.30
CA ALA A 17 -0.81 21.70 3.38
C ALA A 17 0.50 22.13 2.71
N LYS A 18 0.66 23.42 2.37
CA LYS A 18 1.93 23.96 1.84
C LYS A 18 3.04 23.91 2.88
N GLU A 19 2.74 24.26 4.12
CA GLU A 19 3.71 24.22 5.20
C GLU A 19 4.19 22.79 5.45
N TYR A 20 3.27 21.84 5.53
CA TYR A 20 3.58 20.41 5.65
C TYR A 20 4.42 19.91 4.46
N ALA A 21 4.05 20.26 3.23
CA ALA A 21 4.80 19.88 2.03
C ALA A 21 6.24 20.40 2.07
N ARG A 22 6.45 21.64 2.52
CA ARG A 22 7.78 22.23 2.70
C ARG A 22 8.61 21.49 3.75
N GLN A 23 8.01 21.16 4.89
CA GLN A 23 8.69 20.38 5.95
C GLN A 23 9.12 18.99 5.46
N GLN A 24 8.31 18.37 4.60
CA GLN A 24 8.61 17.07 4.00
C GLN A 24 9.48 17.15 2.74
N HIS A 25 9.98 18.33 2.36
CA HIS A 25 10.75 18.57 1.13
C HIS A 25 10.06 18.05 -0.15
N ARG A 26 8.71 18.13 -0.19
CA ARG A 26 7.90 17.69 -1.34
C ARG A 26 7.02 18.83 -1.84
N SER A 27 6.62 18.76 -3.11
CA SER A 27 5.61 19.69 -3.64
C SER A 27 4.20 19.22 -3.29
N LEU A 28 3.30 20.18 -3.05
CA LEU A 28 1.90 19.89 -2.78
C LEU A 28 1.25 19.10 -3.94
N SER A 29 1.56 19.47 -5.18
CA SER A 29 1.08 18.76 -6.37
C SER A 29 1.53 17.29 -6.40
N ASN A 30 2.79 17.01 -6.04
CA ASN A 30 3.31 15.64 -5.98
C ASN A 30 2.65 14.83 -4.86
N MET A 31 2.35 15.47 -3.72
CA MET A 31 1.64 14.85 -2.61
C MET A 31 0.22 14.45 -3.00
N VAL A 32 -0.54 15.36 -3.63
CA VAL A 32 -1.91 15.10 -4.10
C VAL A 32 -1.91 14.04 -5.20
N GLU A 33 -0.99 14.11 -6.16
CA GLU A 33 -0.87 13.10 -7.22
C GLU A 33 -0.57 11.71 -6.64
N SER A 34 0.34 11.62 -5.67
CA SER A 34 0.68 10.35 -4.99
C SER A 34 -0.52 9.77 -4.26
N TYR A 35 -1.31 10.62 -3.60
CA TYR A 35 -2.52 10.21 -2.89
C TYR A 35 -3.60 9.70 -3.86
N LEU A 36 -3.85 10.42 -4.96
CA LEU A 36 -4.80 9.97 -5.99
C LEU A 36 -4.37 8.64 -6.61
N LYS A 37 -3.07 8.45 -6.89
CA LYS A 37 -2.53 7.16 -7.36
C LYS A 37 -2.75 6.03 -6.36
N LEU A 38 -2.63 6.30 -5.07
CA LEU A 38 -2.84 5.31 -4.02
C LEU A 38 -4.31 4.86 -3.95
N ILE A 39 -5.26 5.81 -4.01
CA ILE A 39 -6.70 5.51 -3.98
C ILE A 39 -7.09 4.69 -5.21
N VAL A 40 -6.71 5.15 -6.40
CA VAL A 40 -7.09 4.47 -7.65
C VAL A 40 -6.46 3.08 -7.76
N ARG A 41 -5.23 2.88 -7.23
CA ARG A 41 -4.61 1.54 -7.17
C ARG A 41 -5.35 0.57 -6.25
N LYS A 42 -5.93 1.06 -5.16
CA LYS A 42 -6.67 0.22 -4.21
C LYS A 42 -7.94 -0.34 -4.83
N ASP A 43 -8.59 0.41 -5.72
CA ASP A 43 -9.78 -0.06 -6.43
C ASP A 43 -9.44 -0.96 -7.65
N SER A 44 -8.18 -0.97 -8.10
CA SER A 44 -7.76 -1.65 -9.34
C SER A 44 -6.94 -2.94 -9.14
N SER A 45 -6.95 -3.55 -7.97
CA SER A 45 -6.23 -4.83 -7.74
C SER A 45 -6.94 -5.60 -6.61
N THR A 46 -7.64 -6.71 -6.87
CA THR A 46 -7.03 -8.05 -6.98
C THR A 46 -5.60 -8.02 -6.47
N GLU A 47 -5.46 -8.27 -5.18
CA GLU A 47 -4.23 -8.37 -4.38
C GLU A 47 -3.05 -8.95 -5.18
N GLU A 48 -2.33 -8.12 -5.93
CA GLU A 48 -1.04 -8.51 -6.48
C GLU A 48 -0.05 -8.43 -5.32
N ILE A 49 0.17 -9.60 -4.72
CA ILE A 49 1.21 -9.85 -3.74
C ILE A 49 2.50 -9.22 -4.28
N THR A 50 3.05 -8.25 -3.54
CA THR A 50 4.28 -7.56 -3.96
C THR A 50 5.40 -8.59 -4.21
N PRO A 51 6.35 -8.34 -5.14
CA PRO A 51 7.37 -9.33 -5.49
C PRO A 51 8.19 -9.86 -4.30
N ILE A 52 8.38 -9.02 -3.28
CA ILE A 52 9.04 -9.39 -2.02
C ILE A 52 8.15 -10.32 -1.20
N VAL A 53 6.87 -10.03 -1.07
CA VAL A 53 5.93 -10.91 -0.35
C VAL A 53 5.72 -12.22 -1.12
N ALA A 54 5.73 -12.17 -2.46
CA ALA A 54 5.63 -13.34 -3.32
C ALA A 54 6.85 -14.26 -3.16
N SER A 55 8.06 -13.69 -3.14
CA SER A 55 9.29 -14.46 -2.91
C SER A 55 9.36 -15.03 -1.49
N LEU A 56 8.87 -14.31 -0.48
CA LEU A 56 8.75 -14.80 0.88
C LEU A 56 7.66 -15.88 1.05
N SER A 57 6.59 -15.80 0.25
CA SER A 57 5.49 -16.78 0.26
C SER A 57 5.78 -18.07 -0.52
N GLY A 58 6.87 -18.11 -1.30
CA GLY A 58 7.22 -19.14 -2.28
C GLY A 58 7.50 -20.55 -1.75
N ILE A 59 7.12 -20.85 -0.51
CA ILE A 59 7.29 -22.16 0.13
C ILE A 59 5.94 -22.84 0.35
N LEU A 60 4.82 -22.10 0.44
CA LEU A 60 3.50 -22.70 0.56
C LEU A 60 2.79 -22.73 -0.80
N PRO A 61 2.44 -23.93 -1.32
CA PRO A 61 1.64 -23.98 -2.53
C PRO A 61 0.23 -23.43 -2.24
N MET A 62 -0.28 -22.56 -3.10
CA MET A 62 -1.52 -21.81 -2.86
C MET A 62 -2.79 -22.71 -2.73
N ASN A 63 -2.65 -24.02 -2.95
CA ASN A 63 -3.69 -25.04 -2.85
C ASN A 63 -3.68 -25.84 -1.52
N VAL A 64 -2.96 -25.38 -0.49
CA VAL A 64 -3.08 -26.01 0.83
C VAL A 64 -4.50 -25.78 1.35
N SER A 65 -5.30 -26.84 1.40
CA SER A 65 -6.60 -26.84 2.09
C SER A 65 -6.43 -26.29 3.51
N ASP A 66 -7.45 -25.66 4.08
CA ASP A 66 -7.37 -25.04 5.43
C ASP A 66 -6.77 -25.99 6.49
N ARG A 67 -7.04 -27.30 6.36
CA ARG A 67 -6.45 -28.37 7.18
C ARG A 67 -4.92 -28.47 7.12
N GLY A 68 -4.33 -28.29 5.94
CA GLY A 68 -2.87 -28.33 5.78
C GLY A 68 -2.18 -27.09 6.33
N ARG A 69 -2.89 -25.95 6.45
CA ARG A 69 -2.37 -24.75 7.12
C ARG A 69 -2.26 -24.95 8.61
N GLU A 70 -3.26 -25.58 9.23
CA GLU A 70 -3.26 -25.92 10.66
C GLU A 70 -2.10 -26.86 11.02
N GLU A 71 -1.85 -27.88 10.21
CA GLU A 71 -0.73 -28.82 10.41
C GLU A 71 0.65 -28.13 10.32
N ILE A 72 0.80 -27.15 9.40
CA ILE A 72 2.03 -26.35 9.29
C ILE A 72 2.21 -25.44 10.51
N THR A 73 1.15 -24.79 10.98
CA THR A 73 1.20 -23.94 12.18
C THR A 73 1.61 -24.77 13.40
N ALA A 74 1.00 -25.94 13.61
CA ALA A 74 1.34 -26.83 14.71
C ALA A 74 2.81 -27.29 14.67
N TYR A 75 3.31 -27.66 13.49
CA TYR A 75 4.72 -28.03 13.30
C TYR A 75 5.69 -26.87 13.63
N LEU A 76 5.36 -25.64 13.21
CA LEU A 76 6.20 -24.47 13.50
C LEU A 76 6.20 -24.12 15.00
N GLU A 77 5.05 -24.22 15.66
CA GLU A 77 4.93 -24.02 17.10
C GLU A 77 5.75 -25.05 17.90
N GLU A 78 5.81 -26.30 17.43
CA GLU A 78 6.64 -27.34 18.06
C GLU A 78 8.13 -27.14 17.78
N LYS A 79 8.50 -26.74 16.55
CA LYS A 79 9.90 -26.59 16.13
C LYS A 79 10.62 -25.41 16.79
N TYR A 80 9.91 -24.32 17.06
CA TYR A 80 10.46 -23.09 17.63
C TYR A 80 10.09 -22.90 19.11
N LYS A 81 9.68 -23.98 19.78
CA LYS A 81 9.53 -24.05 21.23
C LYS A 81 10.89 -24.29 21.90
#